data_AF-A0A7Y5L8K8-F1
#
_entry.id   AF-A0A7Y5L8K8-F1
#
_cell.length_a   1.000
_cell.length_b   1.000
_cell.length_c   1.000
_cell.angle_alpha   90.00
_cell.angle_beta   90.00
_cell.angle_gamma   90.00
#
_symmetry.space_group_name_H-M   'P 1'
#
loop_
_entity.id
_entity.type
_entity.pdbx_description
1 polymer ?
#
loop_
_entity_poly.entity_id
_entity_poly.type
_entity_poly.pdbx_seq_one_letter_code
_entity_poly.pdbx_strand_id
1 'polypeptide(L)'
;MLQANFTASDSFNLIFSRATIQRAGEHWFAADSAGVAQAFANAGDQPIANYSNLPALLANAIDFVKQQGNDGSLLLLACSDQAGYFLVANPLLEDLLRNLDPAPPIHIADFAGNNTAYYWNGGRYYFGNEYFYENLARRTVGSYLRLNQAGNSFSALLTGVSQSLSGFIDAFDLHTTLSGGFCYGRFALGSSANQAVYLDRPILQVGKFVGDFPFVIQASGFYRGAPFSRVLNLAENETAAADTLAEEIWIGNHIASLEAQSSPSNEMIREIIDTSVRERVLSRYTAFLALEPNDTVKVCLDCKDETVLVPPTSVFAREETPADSVLQAYPNPFNAATTLRLRLPANLKSGEVSLRIYNIMGQIVRAYDVTVEAESRLFQFTWEGRNEAGQTLATGTYYAVLQTPAQRYSVKLLMVK
;
A
#
# COMPACT_ATOMS: atom_id res chain seq x y z
N MET A 1 -10.72 -8.84 -16.15
CA MET A 1 -9.32 -9.33 -16.12
C MET A 1 -8.96 -9.97 -17.45
N LEU A 2 -9.49 -11.15 -17.79
CA LEU A 2 -9.23 -11.80 -19.09
C LEU A 2 -9.48 -10.84 -20.29
N GLN A 3 -10.69 -10.31 -20.44
CA GLN A 3 -11.01 -9.35 -21.52
C GLN A 3 -10.23 -8.03 -21.49
N ALA A 4 -9.65 -7.66 -20.34
CA ALA A 4 -8.93 -6.40 -20.18
C ALA A 4 -7.43 -6.53 -20.45
N ASN A 5 -6.88 -7.73 -20.29
CA ASN A 5 -5.44 -7.98 -20.32
C ASN A 5 -5.02 -8.95 -21.43
N PHE A 6 -5.96 -9.69 -22.01
CA PHE A 6 -5.67 -10.69 -23.04
C PHE A 6 -6.14 -10.17 -24.39
N THR A 7 -5.37 -10.52 -25.41
CA THR A 7 -5.60 -10.23 -26.82
C THR A 7 -6.16 -11.47 -27.53
N ALA A 8 -6.57 -11.32 -28.78
CA ALA A 8 -7.06 -12.45 -29.59
C ALA A 8 -6.00 -13.52 -29.86
N SER A 9 -4.70 -13.23 -29.67
CA SER A 9 -3.62 -14.22 -29.77
C SER A 9 -3.37 -15.00 -28.48
N ASP A 10 -3.93 -14.56 -27.36
CA ASP A 10 -3.75 -15.24 -26.09
C ASP A 10 -4.75 -16.37 -25.90
N SER A 11 -4.42 -17.29 -25.00
CA SER A 11 -5.29 -18.41 -24.65
C SER A 11 -5.23 -18.68 -23.14
N PHE A 12 -6.29 -19.26 -22.59
CA PHE A 12 -6.40 -19.48 -21.15
C PHE A 12 -7.25 -20.73 -20.84
N ASN A 13 -7.22 -21.19 -19.59
CA ASN A 13 -8.10 -22.23 -19.09
C ASN A 13 -8.43 -21.96 -17.61
N LEU A 14 -9.52 -22.54 -17.11
CA LEU A 14 -9.96 -22.41 -15.73
C LEU A 14 -9.88 -23.77 -15.04
N ILE A 15 -9.30 -23.80 -13.84
CA ILE A 15 -9.14 -25.01 -13.04
C ILE A 15 -9.61 -24.71 -11.62
N PHE A 16 -10.54 -25.51 -11.11
CA PHE A 16 -11.22 -25.28 -9.85
C PHE A 16 -10.89 -26.35 -8.81
N SER A 17 -10.62 -25.88 -7.58
CA SER A 17 -10.42 -26.73 -6.42
C SER A 17 -11.71 -27.46 -6.04
N ARG A 18 -11.72 -28.79 -6.15
CA ARG A 18 -12.77 -29.70 -5.68
C ARG A 18 -12.13 -31.02 -5.21
N ALA A 19 -12.92 -31.95 -4.70
CA ALA A 19 -12.46 -33.29 -4.31
C ALA A 19 -11.76 -34.00 -5.49
N THR A 20 -12.34 -33.89 -6.68
CA THR A 20 -11.69 -34.19 -7.96
C THR A 20 -11.52 -32.87 -8.71
N ILE A 21 -10.29 -32.51 -9.06
CA ILE A 21 -10.01 -31.22 -9.72
C ILE A 21 -10.80 -31.13 -11.03
N GLN A 22 -11.48 -30.00 -11.21
CA GLN A 22 -12.31 -29.74 -12.39
C GLN A 22 -11.60 -28.73 -13.28
N ARG A 23 -11.35 -29.11 -14.53
CA ARG A 23 -10.90 -28.21 -15.60
C ARG A 23 -12.11 -27.76 -16.42
N ALA A 24 -12.10 -26.54 -16.92
CA ALA A 24 -13.11 -26.09 -17.89
C ALA A 24 -12.93 -26.77 -19.26
N GLY A 25 -11.72 -27.19 -19.61
CA GLY A 25 -11.43 -27.94 -20.82
C GLY A 25 -10.10 -28.69 -20.75
N GLU A 26 -9.89 -29.63 -21.66
CA GLU A 26 -8.63 -30.38 -21.79
C GLU A 26 -7.58 -29.67 -22.65
N HIS A 27 -7.98 -28.57 -23.30
CA HIS A 27 -7.11 -27.69 -24.08
C HIS A 27 -7.35 -26.24 -23.70
N TRP A 28 -6.47 -25.36 -24.17
CA TRP A 28 -6.64 -23.93 -24.03
C TRP A 28 -7.89 -23.43 -24.77
N PHE A 29 -8.58 -22.46 -24.17
CA PHE A 29 -9.60 -21.66 -24.83
C PHE A 29 -8.96 -20.39 -25.38
N ALA A 30 -9.39 -19.95 -26.57
CA ALA A 30 -9.03 -18.63 -27.07
C ALA A 30 -9.50 -17.55 -26.09
N ALA A 31 -8.69 -16.50 -25.89
CA ALA A 31 -9.04 -15.39 -24.99
C ALA A 31 -9.98 -14.35 -25.62
N ASP A 32 -10.72 -14.73 -26.67
CA ASP A 32 -11.78 -13.92 -27.25
C ASP A 32 -13.10 -14.06 -26.49
N SER A 33 -14.12 -13.29 -26.89
CA SER A 33 -15.42 -13.30 -26.20
C SER A 33 -16.13 -14.66 -26.24
N ALA A 34 -15.94 -15.45 -27.31
CA ALA A 34 -16.58 -16.74 -27.46
C ALA A 34 -15.89 -17.82 -26.61
N GLY A 35 -14.55 -17.85 -26.62
CA GLY A 35 -13.76 -18.75 -25.79
C GLY A 35 -13.92 -18.46 -24.30
N VAL A 36 -14.00 -17.17 -23.91
CA VAL A 36 -14.35 -16.78 -22.54
C VAL A 36 -15.72 -17.31 -22.14
N ALA A 37 -16.75 -17.07 -22.93
CA ALA A 37 -18.10 -17.56 -22.63
C ALA A 37 -18.14 -19.09 -22.52
N GLN A 38 -17.47 -19.80 -23.43
CA GLN A 38 -17.42 -21.26 -23.43
C GLN A 38 -16.70 -21.82 -22.18
N ALA A 39 -15.57 -21.26 -21.79
CA ALA A 39 -14.82 -21.72 -20.63
C ALA A 39 -15.64 -21.60 -19.33
N PHE A 40 -16.35 -20.48 -19.15
CA PHE A 40 -17.23 -20.28 -17.99
C PHE A 40 -18.50 -21.15 -18.05
N ALA A 41 -19.06 -21.39 -19.24
CA ALA A 41 -20.17 -22.34 -19.39
C ALA A 41 -19.76 -23.76 -18.98
N ASN A 42 -18.55 -24.21 -19.36
CA ASN A 42 -18.04 -25.53 -18.98
C ASN A 42 -17.70 -25.65 -17.49
N ALA A 43 -17.45 -24.54 -16.80
CA ALA A 43 -17.23 -24.54 -15.36
C ALA A 43 -18.52 -24.89 -14.58
N GLY A 44 -19.70 -24.61 -15.16
CA GLY A 44 -21.01 -24.80 -14.54
C GLY A 44 -21.37 -23.70 -13.53
N ASP A 45 -22.54 -23.83 -12.89
CA ASP A 45 -23.14 -22.76 -12.08
C ASP A 45 -22.47 -22.55 -10.71
N GLN A 46 -21.86 -23.60 -10.14
CA GLN A 46 -21.14 -23.54 -8.86
C GLN A 46 -19.78 -24.25 -8.91
N PRO A 47 -18.81 -23.67 -9.64
CA PRO A 47 -17.52 -24.32 -9.86
C PRO A 47 -16.63 -24.30 -8.61
N ILE A 48 -16.79 -23.30 -7.74
CA ILE A 48 -15.97 -23.10 -6.54
C ILE A 48 -16.56 -23.89 -5.36
N ALA A 49 -15.74 -24.73 -4.72
CA ALA A 49 -16.12 -25.45 -3.51
C ALA A 49 -15.85 -24.62 -2.24
N ASN A 50 -16.59 -24.91 -1.16
CA ASN A 50 -16.37 -24.31 0.17
C ASN A 50 -15.19 -24.93 0.95
N TYR A 51 -14.30 -25.63 0.26
CA TYR A 51 -13.08 -26.22 0.80
C TYR A 51 -11.95 -26.12 -0.22
N SER A 52 -10.72 -26.22 0.26
CA SER A 52 -9.53 -26.19 -0.59
C SER A 52 -8.92 -27.58 -0.72
N ASN A 53 -8.60 -27.97 -1.95
CA ASN A 53 -7.74 -29.10 -2.30
C ASN A 53 -6.49 -28.56 -3.00
N LEU A 54 -5.81 -27.61 -2.34
CA LEU A 54 -4.71 -26.82 -2.91
C LEU A 54 -3.58 -27.67 -3.51
N PRO A 55 -3.07 -28.73 -2.85
CA PRO A 55 -2.01 -29.54 -3.44
C PRO A 55 -2.41 -30.19 -4.76
N ALA A 56 -3.59 -30.80 -4.83
CA ALA A 56 -4.07 -31.45 -6.05
C ALA A 56 -4.39 -30.42 -7.15
N LEU A 57 -4.90 -29.24 -6.78
CA LEU A 57 -5.15 -28.15 -7.73
C LEU A 57 -3.85 -27.72 -8.41
N LEU A 58 -2.81 -27.45 -7.62
CA LEU A 58 -1.51 -27.02 -8.13
C LEU A 58 -0.86 -28.10 -9.00
N ALA A 59 -0.85 -29.35 -8.55
CA ALA A 59 -0.33 -30.47 -9.33
C ALA A 59 -1.07 -30.61 -10.68
N ASN A 60 -2.40 -30.56 -10.66
CA ASN A 60 -3.22 -30.66 -11.86
C ASN A 60 -3.00 -29.50 -12.84
N ALA A 61 -2.82 -28.27 -12.33
CA ALA A 61 -2.56 -27.10 -13.14
C ALA A 61 -1.15 -27.12 -13.78
N ILE A 62 -0.14 -27.54 -13.00
CA ILE A 62 1.21 -27.77 -13.51
C ILE A 62 1.21 -28.82 -14.62
N ASP A 63 0.54 -29.95 -14.39
CA ASP A 63 0.43 -31.04 -15.37
C ASP A 63 -0.31 -30.60 -16.64
N PHE A 64 -1.32 -29.74 -16.51
CA PHE A 64 -2.00 -29.16 -17.66
C PHE A 64 -1.02 -28.37 -18.54
N VAL A 65 -0.27 -27.43 -17.98
CA VAL A 65 0.70 -26.62 -18.75
C VAL A 65 1.79 -27.50 -19.37
N LYS A 66 2.26 -28.52 -18.66
CA LYS A 66 3.19 -29.52 -19.20
C LYS A 66 2.63 -30.24 -20.43
N GLN A 67 1.38 -30.71 -20.35
CA GLN A 67 0.72 -31.41 -21.45
C GLN A 67 0.49 -30.51 -22.67
N GLN A 68 0.42 -29.19 -22.47
CA GLN A 68 0.34 -28.20 -23.55
C GLN A 68 1.72 -27.70 -24.02
N GLY A 69 2.81 -28.40 -23.70
CA GLY A 69 4.15 -28.10 -24.24
C GLY A 69 5.01 -27.14 -23.40
N ASN A 70 4.68 -26.95 -22.12
CA ASN A 70 5.35 -25.99 -21.21
C ASN A 70 5.25 -24.53 -21.66
N ASP A 71 4.25 -24.20 -22.47
CA ASP A 71 3.98 -22.83 -22.93
C ASP A 71 2.81 -22.24 -22.14
N GLY A 72 3.14 -21.52 -21.06
CA GLY A 72 2.16 -20.82 -20.24
C GLY A 72 2.62 -20.53 -18.81
N SER A 73 1.87 -19.66 -18.14
CA SER A 73 2.02 -19.33 -16.72
C SER A 73 0.76 -19.72 -15.94
N LEU A 74 0.90 -19.98 -14.64
CA LEU A 74 -0.21 -20.25 -13.74
C LEU A 74 -0.55 -19.01 -12.93
N LEU A 75 -1.85 -18.70 -12.83
CA LEU A 75 -2.37 -17.73 -11.87
C LEU A 75 -3.23 -18.43 -10.82
N LEU A 76 -2.70 -18.59 -9.62
CA LEU A 76 -3.43 -19.08 -8.46
C LEU A 76 -4.18 -17.92 -7.79
N LEU A 77 -5.51 -18.05 -7.73
CA LEU A 77 -6.35 -17.25 -6.82
C LEU A 77 -6.65 -18.13 -5.61
N ALA A 78 -6.16 -17.77 -4.42
CA ALA A 78 -6.39 -18.59 -3.24
C ALA A 78 -6.56 -17.76 -1.95
N CYS A 79 -7.28 -18.35 -1.00
CA CYS A 79 -7.40 -17.85 0.38
C CYS A 79 -7.15 -18.95 1.43
N SER A 80 -6.63 -20.11 1.01
CA SER A 80 -6.37 -21.22 1.91
C SER A 80 -5.17 -20.96 2.82
N ASP A 81 -5.16 -21.60 3.99
CA ASP A 81 -4.18 -21.42 5.06
C ASP A 81 -3.59 -22.76 5.58
N GLN A 82 -3.85 -23.86 4.87
CA GLN A 82 -3.49 -25.22 5.29
C GLN A 82 -2.00 -25.59 5.17
N ALA A 83 -1.20 -24.77 4.49
CA ALA A 83 0.21 -25.00 4.18
C ALA A 83 1.13 -23.88 4.70
N GLY A 84 0.70 -23.13 5.72
CA GLY A 84 1.45 -21.98 6.23
C GLY A 84 2.69 -22.32 7.05
N TYR A 85 2.67 -23.44 7.76
CA TYR A 85 3.79 -23.86 8.60
C TYR A 85 4.91 -24.48 7.77
N PHE A 86 6.16 -24.03 7.94
CA PHE A 86 7.27 -24.41 7.07
C PHE A 86 7.55 -25.93 7.01
N LEU A 87 7.28 -26.68 8.09
CA LEU A 87 7.42 -28.15 8.09
C LEU A 87 6.37 -28.85 7.21
N VAL A 88 5.24 -28.21 6.93
CA VAL A 88 4.22 -28.67 5.97
C VAL A 88 4.49 -28.11 4.58
N ALA A 89 4.85 -26.82 4.51
CA ALA A 89 5.10 -26.11 3.26
C ALA A 89 6.30 -26.69 2.48
N ASN A 90 7.43 -26.95 3.15
CA ASN A 90 8.66 -27.37 2.48
C ASN A 90 8.51 -28.73 1.76
N PRO A 91 7.99 -29.81 2.39
CA PRO A 91 7.74 -31.06 1.68
C PRO A 91 6.80 -30.91 0.49
N LEU A 92 5.75 -30.08 0.62
CA LEU A 92 4.82 -29.80 -0.48
C LEU A 92 5.51 -29.04 -1.63
N LEU A 93 6.35 -28.05 -1.33
CA LEU A 93 7.16 -27.35 -2.33
C LEU A 93 8.08 -28.32 -3.07
N GLU A 94 8.80 -29.17 -2.34
CA GLU A 94 9.71 -30.14 -2.96
C GLU A 94 8.97 -31.16 -3.82
N ASP A 95 7.76 -31.58 -3.43
CA ASP A 95 6.94 -32.51 -4.21
C ASP A 95 6.38 -31.85 -5.47
N LEU A 96 5.80 -30.65 -5.34
CA LEU A 96 5.26 -29.90 -6.47
C LEU A 96 6.33 -29.52 -7.47
N LEU A 97 7.54 -29.17 -7.01
CA LEU A 97 8.66 -28.71 -7.84
C LEU A 97 9.53 -29.86 -8.37
N ARG A 98 9.28 -31.11 -7.96
CA ARG A 98 10.08 -32.26 -8.37
C ARG A 98 10.01 -32.45 -9.89
N ASN A 99 11.18 -32.57 -10.53
CA ASN A 99 11.31 -32.84 -11.96
C ASN A 99 10.57 -31.82 -12.86
N LEU A 100 10.52 -30.56 -12.43
CA LEU A 100 10.08 -29.43 -13.25
C LEU A 100 11.28 -28.72 -13.83
N ASP A 101 11.55 -28.93 -15.12
CA ASP A 101 12.56 -28.19 -15.84
C ASP A 101 12.13 -27.93 -17.30
N PRO A 102 11.83 -26.66 -17.66
CA PRO A 102 11.61 -25.52 -16.76
C PRO A 102 10.27 -25.63 -16.01
N ALA A 103 10.18 -25.03 -14.83
CA ALA A 103 8.90 -24.86 -14.16
C ALA A 103 8.10 -23.71 -14.82
N PRO A 104 6.78 -23.85 -15.05
CA PRO A 104 5.98 -22.73 -15.52
C PRO A 104 5.90 -21.66 -14.41
N PRO A 105 5.95 -20.36 -14.75
CA PRO A 105 5.81 -19.30 -13.75
C PRO A 105 4.50 -19.40 -12.98
N ILE A 106 4.55 -19.36 -11.64
CA ILE A 106 3.37 -19.44 -10.78
C ILE A 106 3.16 -18.10 -10.06
N HIS A 107 2.17 -17.37 -10.54
CA HIS A 107 1.68 -16.13 -9.97
C HIS A 107 0.56 -16.41 -8.96
N ILE A 108 0.54 -15.68 -7.85
CA ILE A 108 -0.36 -15.95 -6.74
C ILE A 108 -0.99 -14.64 -6.26
N ALA A 109 -2.32 -14.59 -6.31
CA ALA A 109 -3.13 -13.59 -5.64
C ALA A 109 -3.75 -14.22 -4.39
N ASP A 110 -3.17 -13.90 -3.25
CA ASP A 110 -3.65 -14.33 -1.94
C ASP A 110 -4.72 -13.36 -1.44
N PHE A 111 -5.98 -13.80 -1.54
CA PHE A 111 -7.14 -13.06 -1.05
C PHE A 111 -7.59 -13.49 0.35
N ALA A 112 -6.73 -14.18 1.11
CA ALA A 112 -7.01 -14.48 2.50
C ALA A 112 -7.14 -13.19 3.33
N GLY A 113 -8.22 -13.13 4.12
CA GLY A 113 -8.49 -12.01 5.00
C GLY A 113 -7.54 -11.93 6.19
N ASN A 114 -7.84 -11.03 7.13
CA ASN A 114 -6.99 -10.76 8.29
C ASN A 114 -7.10 -11.83 9.40
N ASN A 115 -8.02 -12.79 9.28
CA ASN A 115 -8.25 -13.84 10.27
C ASN A 115 -7.61 -15.17 9.86
N THR A 116 -6.32 -15.15 9.52
CA THR A 116 -5.53 -16.35 9.19
C THR A 116 -4.56 -16.69 10.32
N ALA A 117 -4.24 -17.97 10.49
CA ALA A 117 -3.15 -18.39 11.37
C ALA A 117 -1.84 -17.67 11.02
N TYR A 118 -0.93 -17.53 11.99
CA TYR A 118 0.40 -16.98 11.74
C TYR A 118 1.50 -17.91 12.26
N TYR A 119 2.64 -17.89 11.58
CA TYR A 119 3.77 -18.76 11.85
C TYR A 119 5.05 -17.94 11.91
N TRP A 120 5.87 -18.17 12.93
CA TRP A 120 7.18 -17.54 13.06
C TRP A 120 8.25 -18.40 12.39
N ASN A 121 9.04 -17.80 11.51
CA ASN A 121 10.20 -18.46 10.93
C ASN A 121 11.29 -17.43 10.59
N GLY A 122 12.52 -17.66 11.07
CA GLY A 122 13.71 -16.90 10.65
C GLY A 122 13.62 -15.38 10.83
N GLY A 123 12.96 -14.89 11.89
CA GLY A 123 12.87 -13.44 12.16
C GLY A 123 11.65 -12.73 11.56
N ARG A 124 10.75 -13.45 10.88
CA ARG A 124 9.54 -12.90 10.26
C ARG A 124 8.30 -13.74 10.61
N TYR A 125 7.17 -13.05 10.77
CA TYR A 125 5.85 -13.68 10.84
C TYR A 125 5.30 -13.85 9.42
N TYR A 126 4.78 -15.05 9.14
CA TYR A 126 4.07 -15.38 7.93
C TYR A 126 2.61 -15.67 8.26
N PHE A 127 1.67 -15.15 7.46
CA PHE A 127 0.24 -15.25 7.73
C PHE A 127 -0.46 -16.18 6.72
N GLY A 128 -1.30 -17.10 7.19
CA GLY A 128 -1.94 -18.11 6.35
C GLY A 128 -0.88 -18.89 5.56
N ASN A 129 -1.05 -18.98 4.25
CA ASN A 129 -0.10 -19.65 3.35
C ASN A 129 1.04 -18.77 2.83
N GLU A 130 1.24 -17.55 3.36
CA GLU A 130 2.25 -16.60 2.86
C GLU A 130 3.64 -17.23 2.68
N TYR A 131 4.13 -18.01 3.65
CA TYR A 131 5.42 -18.69 3.55
C TYR A 131 5.48 -19.63 2.33
N PHE A 132 4.45 -20.46 2.15
CA PHE A 132 4.36 -21.39 1.04
C PHE A 132 4.25 -20.67 -0.30
N TYR A 133 3.34 -19.69 -0.41
CA TYR A 133 3.10 -18.94 -1.64
C TYR A 133 4.30 -18.11 -2.08
N GLU A 134 4.95 -17.38 -1.15
CA GLU A 134 6.14 -16.58 -1.48
C GLU A 134 7.27 -17.47 -2.01
N ASN A 135 7.49 -18.63 -1.38
CA ASN A 135 8.52 -19.57 -1.82
C ASN A 135 8.18 -20.25 -3.15
N LEU A 136 6.91 -20.63 -3.38
CA LEU A 136 6.48 -21.24 -4.63
C LEU A 136 6.64 -20.27 -5.80
N ALA A 137 6.15 -19.04 -5.65
CA ALA A 137 6.28 -17.99 -6.66
C ALA A 137 7.75 -17.69 -6.94
N ARG A 138 8.57 -17.49 -5.89
CA ARG A 138 10.01 -17.22 -6.04
C ARG A 138 10.77 -18.33 -6.78
N ARG A 139 10.50 -19.60 -6.47
CA ARG A 139 11.19 -20.75 -7.10
C ARG A 139 10.74 -21.02 -8.54
N THR A 140 9.60 -20.46 -8.96
CA THR A 140 9.07 -20.61 -10.32
C THR A 140 9.18 -19.33 -11.13
N VAL A 141 9.86 -18.30 -10.62
CA VAL A 141 9.98 -16.97 -11.29
C VAL A 141 8.59 -16.33 -11.51
N GLY A 142 7.65 -16.61 -10.61
CA GLY A 142 6.33 -15.97 -10.56
C GLY A 142 6.26 -14.80 -9.56
N SER A 143 5.06 -14.28 -9.36
CA SER A 143 4.79 -13.13 -8.47
C SER A 143 3.84 -13.52 -7.34
N TYR A 144 4.02 -12.94 -6.16
CA TYR A 144 3.08 -13.09 -5.04
C TYR A 144 2.58 -11.72 -4.59
N LEU A 145 1.27 -11.56 -4.48
CA LEU A 145 0.61 -10.37 -3.95
C LEU A 145 -0.51 -10.78 -3.00
N ARG A 146 -0.61 -10.09 -1.86
CA ARG A 146 -1.68 -10.30 -0.88
C ARG A 146 -2.70 -9.16 -0.88
N LEU A 147 -3.94 -9.47 -0.54
CA LEU A 147 -5.06 -8.52 -0.51
C LEU A 147 -4.79 -7.25 0.29
N ASN A 148 -4.15 -7.36 1.47
CA ASN A 148 -3.83 -6.20 2.30
C ASN A 148 -2.77 -5.28 1.68
N GLN A 149 -1.83 -5.83 0.91
CA GLN A 149 -0.84 -5.09 0.12
C GLN A 149 -1.51 -4.41 -1.08
N ALA A 150 -2.61 -4.98 -1.59
CA ALA A 150 -3.44 -4.41 -2.65
C ALA A 150 -4.55 -3.48 -2.12
N GLY A 151 -4.33 -2.79 -1.00
CA GLY A 151 -5.30 -1.84 -0.44
C GLY A 151 -6.62 -2.48 0.01
N ASN A 152 -6.64 -3.78 0.31
CA ASN A 152 -7.82 -4.57 0.62
C ASN A 152 -8.86 -4.64 -0.51
N SER A 153 -8.45 -4.44 -1.76
CA SER A 153 -9.32 -4.53 -2.93
C SER A 153 -9.01 -5.77 -3.75
N PHE A 154 -10.00 -6.65 -3.94
CA PHE A 154 -9.85 -7.83 -4.79
C PHE A 154 -9.60 -7.44 -6.25
N SER A 155 -10.20 -6.35 -6.75
CA SER A 155 -9.92 -5.87 -8.10
C SER A 155 -8.48 -5.36 -8.22
N ALA A 156 -7.98 -4.62 -7.23
CA ALA A 156 -6.59 -4.16 -7.23
C ALA A 156 -5.60 -5.32 -7.12
N LEU A 157 -5.92 -6.35 -6.33
CA LEU A 157 -5.15 -7.59 -6.21
C LEU A 157 -5.03 -8.31 -7.56
N LEU A 158 -6.18 -8.52 -8.23
CA LEU A 158 -6.21 -9.14 -9.55
C LEU A 158 -5.43 -8.31 -10.58
N THR A 159 -5.61 -6.98 -10.57
CA THR A 159 -4.87 -6.09 -11.46
C THR A 159 -3.38 -6.19 -11.20
N GLY A 160 -2.92 -6.12 -9.95
CA GLY A 160 -1.51 -6.19 -9.59
C GLY A 160 -0.85 -7.51 -10.00
N VAL A 161 -1.50 -8.64 -9.74
CA VAL A 161 -0.93 -9.95 -10.08
C VAL A 161 -0.99 -10.21 -11.60
N SER A 162 -2.03 -9.75 -12.28
CA SER A 162 -2.19 -9.97 -13.72
C SER A 162 -1.12 -9.28 -14.56
N GLN A 163 -0.53 -8.21 -14.04
CA GLN A 163 0.62 -7.51 -14.65
C GLN A 163 1.86 -8.39 -14.76
N SER A 164 1.96 -9.43 -13.93
CA SER A 164 3.12 -10.33 -13.96
C SER A 164 2.97 -11.45 -15.01
N LEU A 165 1.78 -11.63 -15.60
CA LEU A 165 1.51 -12.68 -16.59
C LEU A 165 2.23 -12.45 -17.93
N SER A 166 2.51 -11.19 -18.27
CA SER A 166 3.28 -10.80 -19.46
C SER A 166 4.78 -11.12 -19.33
N GLY A 167 5.24 -11.48 -18.14
CA GLY A 167 6.65 -11.64 -17.81
C GLY A 167 7.34 -10.31 -17.50
N PHE A 168 8.54 -10.40 -16.92
CA PHE A 168 9.31 -9.24 -16.49
C PHE A 168 10.81 -9.40 -16.80
N ILE A 169 11.52 -8.28 -16.72
CA ILE A 169 12.97 -8.17 -16.82
C ILE A 169 13.49 -7.87 -15.42
N ASP A 170 14.14 -8.84 -14.78
CA ASP A 170 14.50 -8.84 -13.36
C ASP A 170 15.51 -7.73 -13.00
N ALA A 171 16.42 -7.43 -13.94
CA ALA A 171 17.46 -6.42 -13.82
C ALA A 171 17.50 -5.66 -15.13
N PHE A 172 16.79 -4.54 -15.19
CA PHE A 172 16.69 -3.67 -16.35
C PHE A 172 17.45 -2.37 -16.10
N ASP A 173 18.27 -1.96 -17.06
CA ASP A 173 18.93 -0.67 -17.10
C ASP A 173 18.58 0.07 -18.40
N LEU A 174 18.26 1.36 -18.27
CA LEU A 174 17.97 2.26 -19.38
C LEU A 174 18.94 3.42 -19.35
N HIS A 175 19.93 3.36 -20.23
CA HIS A 175 20.85 4.45 -20.44
C HIS A 175 20.42 5.31 -21.63
N THR A 176 20.53 6.63 -21.47
CA THR A 176 20.14 7.62 -22.49
C THR A 176 21.23 8.66 -22.65
N THR A 177 21.62 8.96 -23.88
CA THR A 177 22.65 9.96 -24.20
C THR A 177 22.43 10.54 -25.61
N LEU A 178 23.32 11.41 -26.08
CA LEU A 178 23.37 11.89 -27.47
C LEU A 178 24.75 11.57 -28.06
N SER A 179 24.83 11.46 -29.39
CA SER A 179 26.12 11.25 -30.06
C SER A 179 27.12 12.38 -29.81
N GLY A 180 26.62 13.62 -29.68
CA GLY A 180 27.41 14.83 -29.44
C GLY A 180 27.19 15.47 -28.07
N GLY A 181 26.78 14.72 -27.05
CA GLY A 181 26.47 15.32 -25.74
C GLY A 181 26.04 14.34 -24.67
N PHE A 182 25.16 14.75 -23.76
CA PHE A 182 24.76 13.95 -22.60
C PHE A 182 23.34 14.28 -22.09
N CYS A 183 22.72 13.30 -21.43
CA CYS A 183 21.49 13.49 -20.67
C CYS A 183 21.77 13.57 -19.16
N TYR A 184 20.93 14.28 -18.41
CA TYR A 184 21.08 14.48 -16.97
C TYR A 184 19.72 14.76 -16.29
N GLY A 185 19.68 14.69 -14.95
CA GLY A 185 18.45 14.87 -14.18
C GLY A 185 17.36 13.87 -14.57
N ARG A 186 17.68 12.58 -14.63
CA ARG A 186 16.75 11.55 -15.12
C ARG A 186 15.81 11.11 -14.00
N PHE A 187 14.52 11.01 -14.32
CA PHE A 187 13.49 10.45 -13.44
C PHE A 187 12.72 9.36 -14.18
N ALA A 188 12.70 8.16 -13.61
CA ALA A 188 11.82 7.10 -14.07
C ALA A 188 10.40 7.36 -13.58
N LEU A 189 9.41 7.23 -14.46
CA LEU A 189 8.00 7.44 -14.12
C LEU A 189 7.32 6.08 -13.87
N GLY A 190 6.72 5.90 -12.69
CA GLY A 190 5.95 4.72 -12.31
C GLY A 190 6.77 3.62 -11.63
N SER A 191 7.80 3.08 -12.29
CA SER A 191 8.69 2.06 -11.72
C SER A 191 9.96 2.71 -11.14
N SER A 192 10.31 2.34 -9.90
CA SER A 192 11.59 2.77 -9.32
C SER A 192 12.75 2.23 -10.17
N ALA A 193 13.82 3.03 -10.31
CA ALA A 193 14.94 2.80 -11.24
C ALA A 193 15.77 1.52 -10.99
N ASN A 194 15.35 0.63 -10.10
CA ASN A 194 16.03 -0.62 -9.70
C ASN A 194 15.04 -1.79 -9.51
N GLN A 195 13.87 -1.75 -10.16
CA GLN A 195 12.86 -2.81 -10.08
C GLN A 195 12.63 -3.50 -11.41
N ALA A 196 12.08 -4.71 -11.33
CA ALA A 196 11.67 -5.49 -12.48
C ALA A 196 10.78 -4.67 -13.44
N VAL A 197 11.06 -4.74 -14.73
CA VAL A 197 10.24 -4.09 -15.78
C VAL A 197 9.34 -5.12 -16.45
N TYR A 198 8.04 -4.86 -16.45
CA TYR A 198 7.04 -5.73 -17.07
C TYR A 198 6.93 -5.47 -18.58
N LEU A 199 6.81 -6.53 -19.38
CA LEU A 199 6.89 -6.45 -20.84
C LEU A 199 5.67 -5.80 -21.50
N ASP A 200 4.53 -5.75 -20.82
CA ASP A 200 3.27 -5.17 -21.29
C ASP A 200 3.13 -3.67 -20.96
N ARG A 201 4.21 -3.02 -20.52
CA ARG A 201 4.16 -1.63 -20.06
C ARG A 201 5.16 -0.74 -20.79
N PRO A 202 4.78 0.52 -21.06
CA PRO A 202 5.75 1.49 -21.53
C PRO A 202 6.77 1.76 -20.42
N ILE A 203 8.03 1.83 -20.82
CA ILE A 203 9.11 2.29 -19.97
C ILE A 203 9.17 3.80 -20.12
N LEU A 204 8.86 4.51 -19.03
CA LEU A 204 8.74 5.96 -19.06
C LEU A 204 9.88 6.59 -18.27
N GLN A 205 10.62 7.49 -18.92
CA GLN A 205 11.67 8.28 -18.29
C GLN A 205 11.60 9.71 -18.82
N VAL A 206 11.75 10.67 -17.93
CA VAL A 206 11.93 12.09 -18.27
C VAL A 206 13.31 12.57 -17.84
N GLY A 207 13.85 13.56 -18.54
CA GLY A 207 15.18 14.08 -18.27
C GLY A 207 15.50 15.31 -19.10
N LYS A 208 16.68 15.88 -18.85
CA LYS A 208 17.25 16.96 -19.65
C LYS A 208 18.38 16.45 -20.51
N PHE A 209 18.69 17.16 -21.57
CA PHE A 209 19.80 16.83 -22.44
C PHE A 209 20.49 18.05 -23.04
N VAL A 210 21.75 17.89 -23.43
CA VAL A 210 22.54 18.86 -24.20
C VAL A 210 23.30 18.08 -25.27
N GLY A 211 23.34 18.60 -26.51
CA GLY A 211 24.10 18.03 -27.62
C GLY A 211 23.27 17.85 -28.88
N ASP A 212 23.87 17.23 -29.89
CA ASP A 212 23.27 16.99 -31.20
C ASP A 212 22.80 15.55 -31.37
N PHE A 213 21.72 15.37 -32.14
CA PHE A 213 21.19 14.08 -32.54
C PHE A 213 22.21 13.26 -33.38
N PRO A 214 22.11 11.91 -33.39
CA PRO A 214 21.03 11.10 -32.83
C PRO A 214 20.99 11.00 -31.30
N PHE A 215 19.76 10.87 -30.78
CA PHE A 215 19.50 10.50 -29.39
C PHE A 215 19.67 8.99 -29.25
N VAL A 216 20.52 8.56 -28.34
CA VAL A 216 20.92 7.17 -28.15
C VAL A 216 20.22 6.62 -26.91
N ILE A 217 19.45 5.55 -27.09
CA ILE A 217 18.78 4.81 -26.03
C ILE A 217 19.40 3.41 -25.98
N GLN A 218 20.03 3.07 -24.87
CA GLN A 218 20.56 1.74 -24.61
C GLN A 218 19.75 1.07 -23.51
N ALA A 219 19.05 0.01 -23.88
CA ALA A 219 18.30 -0.84 -22.95
C ALA A 219 19.07 -2.16 -22.78
N SER A 220 19.38 -2.51 -21.54
CA SER A 220 20.07 -3.77 -21.23
C SER A 220 19.50 -4.44 -19.99
N GLY A 221 19.64 -5.76 -19.91
CA GLY A 221 19.17 -6.49 -18.75
C GLY A 221 19.19 -8.00 -18.93
N PHE A 222 18.43 -8.69 -18.07
CA PHE A 222 18.27 -10.14 -18.13
C PHE A 222 16.79 -10.49 -18.31
N TYR A 223 16.49 -11.23 -19.37
CA TYR A 223 15.15 -11.77 -19.60
C TYR A 223 15.20 -13.29 -19.58
N ARG A 224 14.43 -13.92 -18.68
CA ARG A 224 14.45 -15.38 -18.46
C ARG A 224 15.88 -15.93 -18.27
N GLY A 225 16.71 -15.19 -17.53
CA GLY A 225 18.12 -15.53 -17.27
C GLY A 225 19.09 -15.28 -18.42
N ALA A 226 18.62 -14.92 -19.62
CA ALA A 226 19.47 -14.58 -20.76
C ALA A 226 19.77 -13.07 -20.77
N PRO A 227 21.05 -12.66 -20.87
CA PRO A 227 21.39 -11.25 -21.00
C PRO A 227 20.96 -10.71 -22.36
N PHE A 228 20.48 -9.47 -22.40
CA PHE A 228 20.23 -8.72 -23.62
C PHE A 228 20.80 -7.30 -23.54
N SER A 229 21.15 -6.77 -24.71
CA SER A 229 21.45 -5.36 -24.90
C SER A 229 20.89 -4.92 -26.25
N ARG A 230 20.24 -3.77 -26.27
CA ARG A 230 19.65 -3.15 -27.46
C ARG A 230 20.00 -1.67 -27.45
N VAL A 231 20.45 -1.18 -28.59
CA VAL A 231 20.75 0.24 -28.80
C VAL A 231 19.82 0.75 -29.90
N LEU A 232 19.10 1.81 -29.61
CA LEU A 232 18.27 2.55 -30.53
C LEU A 232 18.90 3.93 -30.73
N ASN A 233 19.07 4.32 -31.99
CA ASN A 233 19.52 5.65 -32.35
C ASN A 233 18.34 6.34 -33.01
N LEU A 234 17.80 7.38 -32.37
CA LEU A 234 16.70 8.18 -32.88
C LEU A 234 17.29 9.41 -33.56
N ALA A 235 16.98 9.62 -34.83
CA ALA A 235 17.23 10.88 -35.51
C ALA A 235 16.24 11.95 -35.02
N GLU A 236 16.58 13.23 -35.22
CA GLU A 236 15.75 14.35 -34.76
C GLU A 236 14.33 14.29 -35.34
N ASN A 237 14.19 13.88 -36.61
CA ASN A 237 12.91 13.73 -37.30
C ASN A 237 12.06 12.53 -36.83
N GLU A 238 12.61 11.65 -36.01
CA GLU A 238 11.90 10.54 -35.36
C GLU A 238 11.37 10.95 -33.96
N THR A 239 11.64 12.18 -33.54
CA THR A 239 11.12 12.74 -32.30
C THR A 239 9.92 13.65 -32.52
N ALA A 240 9.08 13.75 -31.51
CA ALA A 240 7.99 14.72 -31.47
C ALA A 240 8.33 15.82 -30.46
N ALA A 241 8.05 17.08 -30.80
CA ALA A 241 8.10 18.16 -29.83
C ALA A 241 7.10 17.88 -28.71
N ALA A 242 7.60 17.82 -27.48
CA ALA A 242 6.76 17.72 -26.31
C ALA A 242 6.10 19.07 -26.01
N ASP A 243 4.92 19.05 -25.40
CA ASP A 243 4.28 20.25 -24.89
C ASP A 243 4.88 20.66 -23.52
N THR A 244 4.37 21.75 -22.96
CA THR A 244 4.81 22.26 -21.65
C THR A 244 4.57 21.25 -20.52
N LEU A 245 3.66 20.28 -20.71
CA LEU A 245 3.38 19.27 -19.69
C LEU A 245 4.59 18.36 -19.46
N ALA A 246 5.37 18.03 -20.49
CA ALA A 246 6.58 17.21 -20.29
C ALA A 246 7.63 17.94 -19.44
N GLU A 247 7.75 19.25 -19.60
CA GLU A 247 8.60 20.10 -18.77
C GLU A 247 8.09 20.13 -17.33
N GLU A 248 6.78 20.34 -17.13
CA GLU A 248 6.13 20.30 -15.81
C GLU A 248 6.29 18.94 -15.10
N ILE A 249 6.19 17.83 -15.83
CA ILE A 249 6.43 16.48 -15.30
C ILE A 249 7.86 16.37 -14.79
N TRP A 250 8.85 16.84 -15.56
CA TRP A 250 10.24 16.84 -15.11
C TRP A 250 10.42 17.71 -13.86
N ILE A 251 9.85 18.92 -13.86
CA ILE A 251 9.94 19.86 -12.74
C ILE A 251 9.33 19.28 -11.47
N GLY A 252 8.15 18.67 -11.56
CA GLY A 252 7.50 18.03 -10.41
C GLY A 252 8.34 16.92 -9.79
N ASN A 253 8.97 16.08 -10.63
CA ASN A 253 9.88 15.04 -10.15
C ASN A 253 11.17 15.62 -9.54
N HIS A 254 11.72 16.69 -10.13
CA HIS A 254 12.89 17.40 -9.58
C HIS A 254 12.59 17.96 -8.19
N ILE A 255 11.50 18.72 -8.04
CA ILE A 255 11.05 19.26 -6.74
C ILE A 255 10.85 18.14 -5.73
N ALA A 256 10.13 17.07 -6.10
CA ALA A 256 9.88 15.94 -5.21
C ALA A 256 11.19 15.26 -4.75
N SER A 257 12.20 15.18 -5.62
CA SER A 257 13.50 14.60 -5.28
C SER A 257 14.27 15.45 -4.25
N LEU A 258 14.16 16.77 -4.33
CA LEU A 258 14.76 17.69 -3.35
C LEU A 258 14.00 17.63 -2.02
N GLU A 259 12.67 17.56 -2.06
CA GLU A 259 11.81 17.45 -0.87
C GLU A 259 11.90 16.11 -0.14
N ALA A 260 12.37 15.05 -0.82
CA ALA A 260 12.56 13.73 -0.22
C ALA A 260 13.72 13.68 0.79
N GLN A 261 14.59 14.69 0.81
CA GLN A 261 15.71 14.78 1.74
C GLN A 261 15.20 14.99 3.18
N SER A 262 15.72 14.19 4.11
CA SER A 262 15.28 14.23 5.52
C SER A 262 15.64 15.53 6.24
N SER A 263 16.70 16.21 5.80
CA SER A 263 17.18 17.48 6.35
C SER A 263 17.60 18.42 5.22
N PRO A 264 16.67 19.13 4.56
CA PRO A 264 16.99 20.00 3.43
C PRO A 264 17.73 21.27 3.89
N SER A 265 18.75 21.69 3.12
CA SER A 265 19.47 22.95 3.40
C SER A 265 18.65 24.17 2.94
N ASN A 266 18.98 25.36 3.46
CA ASN A 266 18.30 26.60 3.05
C ASN A 266 18.48 26.92 1.57
N GLU A 267 19.64 26.56 1.00
CA GLU A 267 19.91 26.71 -0.44
C GLU A 267 18.97 25.83 -1.26
N MET A 268 18.77 24.58 -0.84
CA MET A 268 17.87 23.65 -1.51
C MET A 268 16.41 24.08 -1.37
N ILE A 269 15.99 24.56 -0.19
CA ILE A 269 14.65 25.13 0.00
C ILE A 269 14.43 26.32 -0.94
N ARG A 270 15.41 27.22 -1.05
CA ARG A 270 15.34 28.35 -1.99
C ARG A 270 15.24 27.87 -3.44
N GLU A 271 16.02 26.86 -3.84
CA GLU A 271 15.92 26.25 -5.18
C GLU A 271 14.52 25.68 -5.45
N ILE A 272 13.92 24.99 -4.48
CA ILE A 272 12.56 24.46 -4.59
C ILE A 272 11.56 25.60 -4.81
N ILE A 273 11.61 26.65 -3.97
CA ILE A 273 10.71 27.81 -4.07
C ILE A 273 10.87 28.50 -5.43
N ASP A 274 12.11 28.83 -5.81
CA ASP A 274 12.39 29.56 -7.05
C ASP A 274 11.96 28.76 -8.28
N THR A 275 12.19 27.44 -8.28
CA THR A 275 11.78 26.54 -9.38
C THR A 275 10.27 26.39 -9.43
N SER A 276 9.63 26.17 -8.29
CA SER A 276 8.19 26.02 -8.17
C SER A 276 7.42 27.24 -8.68
N VAL A 277 7.83 28.44 -8.29
CA VAL A 277 7.18 29.69 -8.72
C VAL A 277 7.40 29.95 -10.20
N ARG A 278 8.64 29.79 -10.69
CA ARG A 278 9.02 30.07 -12.07
C ARG A 278 8.29 29.18 -13.06
N GLU A 279 8.15 27.90 -12.74
CA GLU A 279 7.58 26.87 -13.61
C GLU A 279 6.11 26.57 -13.29
N ARG A 280 5.52 27.27 -12.31
CA ARG A 280 4.12 27.11 -11.89
C ARG A 280 3.76 25.68 -11.45
N VAL A 281 4.72 24.94 -10.91
CA VAL A 281 4.51 23.60 -10.33
C VAL A 281 4.51 23.73 -8.81
N LEU A 282 3.44 23.30 -8.13
CA LEU A 282 3.34 23.40 -6.67
C LEU A 282 4.38 22.56 -5.94
N SER A 283 4.89 23.09 -4.82
CA SER A 283 5.79 22.42 -3.89
C SER A 283 5.27 22.52 -2.46
N ARG A 284 5.87 21.82 -1.50
CA ARG A 284 5.59 21.96 -0.05
C ARG A 284 5.90 23.34 0.50
N TYR A 285 6.67 24.15 -0.23
CA TYR A 285 7.11 25.49 0.18
C TYR A 285 6.40 26.63 -0.57
N THR A 286 5.48 26.31 -1.47
CA THR A 286 4.73 27.30 -2.26
C THR A 286 3.23 27.05 -2.19
N ALA A 287 2.44 28.07 -2.50
CA ALA A 287 0.99 27.98 -2.52
C ALA A 287 0.43 28.67 -3.76
N PHE A 288 -0.68 28.14 -4.30
CA PHE A 288 -1.44 28.77 -5.36
C PHE A 288 -2.64 29.49 -4.75
N LEU A 289 -2.66 30.81 -4.86
CA LEU A 289 -3.76 31.64 -4.37
C LEU A 289 -4.75 31.88 -5.51
N ALA A 290 -5.95 31.33 -5.38
CA ALA A 290 -7.04 31.58 -6.31
C ALA A 290 -7.91 32.73 -5.78
N LEU A 291 -7.85 33.88 -6.43
CA LEU A 291 -8.67 35.05 -6.10
C LEU A 291 -9.84 35.15 -7.08
N GLU A 292 -11.03 35.44 -6.58
CA GLU A 292 -12.20 35.73 -7.43
C GLU A 292 -12.04 37.12 -8.12
N PRO A 293 -12.60 37.35 -9.32
CA PRO A 293 -12.43 38.62 -10.05
C PRO A 293 -12.90 39.87 -9.30
N ASN A 294 -13.78 39.71 -8.30
CA ASN A 294 -14.28 40.78 -7.42
C ASN A 294 -13.71 40.70 -6.00
N ASP A 295 -12.70 39.86 -5.77
CA ASP A 295 -12.07 39.73 -4.47
C ASP A 295 -11.18 40.96 -4.24
N THR A 296 -11.71 41.95 -3.50
CA THR A 296 -10.99 43.17 -3.15
C THR A 296 -10.02 42.91 -1.98
N VAL A 297 -9.26 41.83 -2.04
CA VAL A 297 -8.26 41.49 -1.01
C VAL A 297 -7.12 42.49 -1.13
N LYS A 298 -7.24 43.59 -0.41
CA LYS A 298 -6.12 44.53 -0.24
C LYS A 298 -5.11 43.87 0.67
N VAL A 299 -3.82 43.85 0.26
CA VAL A 299 -2.71 43.53 1.16
C VAL A 299 -2.85 44.43 2.37
N CYS A 300 -3.20 43.84 3.51
CA CYS A 300 -3.44 44.59 4.71
C CYS A 300 -2.10 44.69 5.44
N LEU A 301 -1.52 45.89 5.39
CA LEU A 301 -0.17 46.18 5.88
C LEU A 301 -0.13 46.30 7.41
N ASP A 302 -1.30 46.56 7.99
CA ASP A 302 -1.53 46.70 9.43
C ASP A 302 -2.43 45.59 9.97
N CYS A 303 -2.53 44.46 9.26
CA CYS A 303 -3.26 43.31 9.79
C CYS A 303 -2.56 42.89 11.06
N LYS A 304 -3.29 42.90 12.16
CA LYS A 304 -2.90 42.02 13.26
C LYS A 304 -3.14 40.60 12.77
N ASP A 305 -2.23 39.70 13.12
CA ASP A 305 -2.38 38.27 12.89
C ASP A 305 -3.86 37.87 13.09
N GLU A 306 -4.48 37.29 12.06
CA GLU A 306 -5.92 37.04 12.07
C GLU A 306 -6.31 35.96 13.09
N THR A 307 -5.33 35.27 13.69
CA THR A 307 -5.51 34.50 14.94
C THR A 307 -5.92 35.38 16.14
N VAL A 308 -5.77 36.71 16.04
CA VAL A 308 -6.04 37.70 17.09
C VAL A 308 -7.28 38.57 16.78
N LEU A 309 -7.76 38.58 15.53
CA LEU A 309 -8.79 39.55 15.07
C LEU A 309 -10.22 39.03 15.00
N VAL A 310 -10.49 37.74 15.22
CA VAL A 310 -11.86 37.25 15.38
C VAL A 310 -12.17 37.12 16.87
N PRO A 311 -12.96 38.03 17.48
CA PRO A 311 -13.62 37.70 18.74
C PRO A 311 -14.65 36.60 18.43
N PRO A 312 -14.60 35.44 19.09
CA PRO A 312 -15.55 34.37 18.82
C PRO A 312 -16.94 34.80 19.31
N THR A 313 -17.79 35.25 18.40
CA THR A 313 -19.21 34.97 18.53
C THR A 313 -19.37 33.51 18.16
N SER A 314 -19.67 32.69 19.18
CA SER A 314 -20.17 31.32 19.13
C SER A 314 -20.01 30.60 17.79
N VAL A 315 -19.02 29.71 17.70
CA VAL A 315 -19.12 28.31 17.26
C VAL A 315 -17.68 27.78 17.15
N PHE A 316 -17.25 27.10 18.21
CA PHE A 316 -16.09 26.20 18.35
C PHE A 316 -14.68 26.76 18.05
N ALA A 317 -14.19 27.69 18.89
CA ALA A 317 -12.75 27.83 19.14
C ALA A 317 -12.41 27.19 20.49
N ARG A 318 -11.61 26.14 20.40
CA ARG A 318 -11.02 25.36 21.49
C ARG A 318 -9.95 26.22 22.16
N GLU A 319 -10.06 26.42 23.47
CA GLU A 319 -8.96 26.93 24.30
C GLU A 319 -7.74 26.02 24.09
N GLU A 320 -6.59 26.58 23.70
CA GLU A 320 -5.31 25.94 23.97
C GLU A 320 -5.07 26.00 25.47
N THR A 321 -5.62 24.99 26.14
CA THR A 321 -5.21 24.60 27.48
C THR A 321 -3.70 24.35 27.48
N PRO A 322 -2.94 24.88 28.47
CA PRO A 322 -1.53 24.56 28.66
C PRO A 322 -1.27 23.07 28.49
N ALA A 323 -0.09 22.63 28.06
CA ALA A 323 0.25 21.20 27.87
C ALA A 323 -0.06 20.29 29.08
N ASP A 324 -0.31 20.88 30.26
CA ASP A 324 -0.77 20.25 31.50
C ASP A 324 -2.29 19.99 31.60
N SER A 325 -3.12 20.52 30.68
CA SER A 325 -4.60 20.33 30.67
C SER A 325 -5.08 19.45 29.51
N VAL A 326 -4.20 18.58 29.00
CA VAL A 326 -4.58 17.46 28.12
C VAL A 326 -4.58 16.18 28.94
N LEU A 327 -5.64 15.36 28.83
CA LEU A 327 -5.69 14.06 29.47
C LEU A 327 -4.71 13.13 28.74
N GLN A 328 -3.65 12.72 29.42
CA GLN A 328 -2.61 11.84 28.88
C GLN A 328 -2.79 10.42 29.40
N ALA A 329 -2.32 9.44 28.63
CA ALA A 329 -2.29 8.04 29.01
C ALA A 329 -0.88 7.49 28.79
N TYR A 330 -0.26 6.96 29.84
CA TYR A 330 1.06 6.34 29.74
C TYR A 330 1.16 5.10 30.66
N PRO A 331 1.69 3.97 30.16
CA PRO A 331 2.05 3.71 28.76
C PRO A 331 0.82 3.67 27.84
N ASN A 332 0.97 4.03 26.57
CA ASN A 332 -0.06 3.88 25.55
C ASN A 332 0.62 3.79 24.17
N PRO A 333 0.68 2.61 23.53
CA PRO A 333 -0.08 1.38 23.83
C PRO A 333 0.31 0.70 25.16
N PHE A 334 -0.62 -0.03 25.80
CA PHE A 334 -0.41 -0.70 27.09
C PHE A 334 -0.92 -2.14 27.12
N ASN A 335 -0.31 -2.99 27.96
CA ASN A 335 -0.67 -4.41 28.08
C ASN A 335 -1.52 -4.73 29.31
N ALA A 336 -1.01 -4.43 30.50
CA ALA A 336 -1.71 -4.74 31.75
C ALA A 336 -2.52 -3.56 32.31
N ALA A 337 -1.95 -2.35 32.28
CA ALA A 337 -2.61 -1.15 32.76
C ALA A 337 -2.02 0.11 32.10
N THR A 338 -2.82 1.16 32.03
CA THR A 338 -2.38 2.52 31.66
C THR A 338 -2.78 3.49 32.75
N THR A 339 -1.94 4.49 33.02
CA THR A 339 -2.26 5.57 33.94
C THR A 339 -2.69 6.81 33.17
N LEU A 340 -3.90 7.27 33.46
CA LEU A 340 -4.46 8.52 32.99
C LEU A 340 -4.00 9.67 33.88
N ARG A 341 -3.50 10.76 33.30
CA ARG A 341 -3.03 11.94 34.03
C ARG A 341 -3.58 13.23 33.42
N LEU A 342 -4.03 14.14 34.27
CA LEU A 342 -4.49 15.48 33.89
C LEU A 342 -4.30 16.45 35.07
N ARG A 343 -3.86 17.68 34.82
CA ARG A 343 -3.90 18.74 35.83
C ARG A 343 -5.26 19.44 35.79
N LEU A 344 -5.96 19.47 36.91
CA LEU A 344 -7.31 20.02 37.00
C LEU A 344 -7.29 21.51 37.37
N PRO A 345 -8.21 22.33 36.81
CA PRO A 345 -8.43 23.71 37.22
C PRO A 345 -8.67 23.89 38.73
N ALA A 346 -8.21 25.02 39.27
CA ALA A 346 -8.16 25.30 40.72
C ALA A 346 -9.53 25.42 41.42
N ASN A 347 -10.62 25.51 40.66
CA ASN A 347 -11.98 25.77 41.11
C ASN A 347 -12.90 24.55 41.13
N LEU A 348 -12.40 23.35 40.79
CA LEU A 348 -13.18 22.11 40.76
C LEU A 348 -13.29 21.45 42.13
N LYS A 349 -14.49 21.02 42.51
CA LYS A 349 -14.74 20.27 43.75
C LYS A 349 -14.86 18.77 43.48
N SER A 350 -14.52 17.94 44.48
CA SER A 350 -14.75 16.49 44.43
C SER A 350 -16.24 16.18 44.25
N GLY A 351 -16.56 15.27 43.34
CA GLY A 351 -17.94 14.93 42.94
C GLY A 351 -18.44 15.63 41.67
N GLU A 352 -17.68 16.60 41.14
CA GLU A 352 -18.01 17.29 39.87
C GLU A 352 -17.29 16.68 38.66
N VAL A 353 -16.47 15.64 38.88
CA VAL A 353 -15.64 14.99 37.85
C VAL A 353 -16.05 13.52 37.70
N SER A 354 -16.33 13.09 36.48
CA SER A 354 -16.61 11.68 36.16
C SER A 354 -15.67 11.16 35.08
N LEU A 355 -15.17 9.93 35.26
CA LEU A 355 -14.37 9.24 34.25
C LEU A 355 -15.19 8.08 33.68
N ARG A 356 -15.31 8.02 32.35
CA ARG A 356 -15.94 6.90 31.65
C ARG A 356 -14.99 6.35 30.58
N ILE A 357 -14.95 5.03 30.46
CA ILE A 357 -14.21 4.32 29.41
C ILE A 357 -15.21 3.76 28.41
N TYR A 358 -14.94 3.97 27.13
CA TYR A 358 -15.79 3.54 26.01
C TYR A 358 -15.06 2.58 25.08
N ASN A 359 -15.78 1.64 24.50
CA ASN A 359 -15.29 0.88 23.34
C ASN A 359 -15.50 1.67 22.03
N ILE A 360 -15.01 1.14 20.90
CA ILE A 360 -15.16 1.79 19.56
C ILE A 360 -16.62 1.98 19.11
N MET A 361 -17.55 1.22 19.67
CA MET A 361 -18.99 1.33 19.38
C MET A 361 -19.66 2.42 20.24
N GLY A 362 -18.90 3.14 21.07
CA GLY A 362 -19.42 4.18 21.96
C GLY A 362 -20.14 3.64 23.18
N GLN A 363 -20.05 2.33 23.47
CA GLN A 363 -20.63 1.74 24.68
C GLN A 363 -19.72 1.98 25.88
N ILE A 364 -20.28 2.38 27.02
CA ILE A 364 -19.54 2.50 28.28
C ILE A 364 -19.15 1.11 28.74
N VAL A 365 -17.86 0.85 28.85
CA VAL A 365 -17.34 -0.41 29.39
C VAL A 365 -17.05 -0.30 30.88
N ARG A 366 -16.79 0.92 31.37
CA ARG A 366 -16.64 1.20 32.80
C ARG A 366 -16.82 2.67 33.13
N ALA A 367 -17.54 2.98 34.21
CA ALA A 367 -17.62 4.31 34.79
C ALA A 367 -16.97 4.38 36.18
N TYR A 368 -16.43 5.55 36.51
CA TYR A 368 -15.81 5.84 37.80
C TYR A 368 -16.21 7.23 38.27
N ASP A 369 -16.59 7.32 39.53
CA ASP A 369 -16.71 8.59 40.24
C ASP A 369 -15.33 8.97 40.78
N VAL A 370 -14.91 10.20 40.45
CA VAL A 370 -13.53 10.65 40.70
C VAL A 370 -13.49 11.56 41.93
N THR A 371 -12.59 11.25 42.86
CA THR A 371 -12.21 12.15 43.96
C THR A 371 -10.96 12.92 43.57
N VAL A 372 -10.98 14.25 43.71
CA VAL A 372 -9.86 15.12 43.40
C VAL A 372 -9.15 15.51 44.69
N GLU A 373 -7.85 15.26 44.79
CA GLU A 373 -7.04 15.76 45.91
C GLU A 373 -6.80 17.27 45.77
N ALA A 374 -7.22 18.03 46.79
CA ALA A 374 -7.27 19.49 46.74
C ALA A 374 -5.88 20.17 46.63
N GLU A 375 -4.83 19.50 47.11
CA GLU A 375 -3.49 20.08 47.25
C GLU A 375 -2.61 19.88 46.00
N SER A 376 -2.66 18.70 45.37
CA SER A 376 -1.81 18.37 44.22
C SER A 376 -2.42 18.79 42.88
N ARG A 377 -3.75 18.95 42.82
CA ARG A 377 -4.52 19.29 41.61
C ARG A 377 -4.20 18.40 40.41
N LEU A 378 -3.67 17.21 40.67
CA LEU A 378 -3.30 16.22 39.67
C LEU A 378 -4.32 15.08 39.73
N PHE A 379 -5.12 14.95 38.69
CA PHE A 379 -5.90 13.75 38.48
C PHE A 379 -4.98 12.66 37.97
N GLN A 380 -4.89 11.56 38.71
CA GLN A 380 -4.16 10.36 38.32
C GLN A 380 -5.03 9.13 38.55
N PHE A 381 -5.30 8.37 37.48
CA PHE A 381 -6.16 7.19 37.56
C PHE A 381 -5.59 6.04 36.74
N THR A 382 -5.43 4.86 37.34
CA THR A 382 -4.92 3.67 36.62
C THR A 382 -6.07 2.78 36.19
N TRP A 383 -6.12 2.47 34.90
CA TRP A 383 -7.08 1.52 34.34
C TRP A 383 -6.37 0.22 33.91
N GLU A 384 -6.87 -0.91 34.41
CA GLU A 384 -6.33 -2.26 34.16
C GLU A 384 -7.03 -2.98 32.99
N GLY A 385 -7.71 -2.25 32.10
CA GLY A 385 -8.39 -2.86 30.95
C GLY A 385 -9.57 -3.77 31.31
N ARG A 386 -10.28 -3.49 32.43
CA ARG A 386 -11.43 -4.29 32.90
C ARG A 386 -12.76 -3.54 32.76
N ASN A 387 -13.83 -4.27 32.48
CA ASN A 387 -15.22 -3.75 32.46
C ASN A 387 -15.83 -3.64 33.88
N GLU A 388 -17.07 -3.16 33.99
CA GLU A 388 -17.78 -3.02 35.28
C GLU A 388 -17.93 -4.35 36.04
N ALA A 389 -18.08 -5.46 35.33
CA ALA A 389 -18.12 -6.81 35.92
C ALA A 389 -16.75 -7.34 36.37
N GLY A 390 -15.68 -6.53 36.28
CA GLY A 390 -14.31 -6.89 36.65
C GLY A 390 -13.61 -7.81 35.64
N GLN A 391 -14.25 -8.11 34.51
CA GLN A 391 -13.70 -8.97 33.46
C GLN A 391 -12.71 -8.19 32.61
N THR A 392 -11.59 -8.83 32.26
CA THR A 392 -10.60 -8.27 31.34
C THR A 392 -11.20 -8.14 29.95
N LEU A 393 -11.09 -6.94 29.39
CA LEU A 393 -11.56 -6.63 28.04
C LEU A 393 -10.60 -7.16 26.97
N ALA A 394 -11.10 -7.25 25.74
CA ALA A 394 -10.29 -7.67 24.60
C ALA A 394 -9.27 -6.59 24.21
N THR A 395 -8.16 -7.03 23.60
CA THR A 395 -7.23 -6.15 22.87
C THR A 395 -8.00 -5.26 21.91
N GLY A 396 -7.68 -3.97 21.86
CA GLY A 396 -8.40 -3.05 21.00
C GLY A 396 -8.27 -1.59 21.38
N THR A 397 -8.99 -0.75 20.63
CA THR A 397 -9.07 0.69 20.89
C THR A 397 -10.20 0.99 21.87
N TYR A 398 -9.88 1.78 22.89
CA TYR A 398 -10.83 2.34 23.84
C TYR A 398 -10.65 3.85 23.93
N TYR A 399 -11.61 4.54 24.51
CA TYR A 399 -11.52 5.97 24.77
C TYR A 399 -11.81 6.22 26.25
N ALA A 400 -10.86 6.85 26.94
CA ALA A 400 -11.10 7.39 28.27
C ALA A 400 -11.58 8.83 28.14
N VAL A 401 -12.70 9.12 28.80
CA VAL A 401 -13.34 10.43 28.78
C VAL A 401 -13.54 10.91 30.20
N LEU A 402 -12.83 11.98 30.56
CA LEU A 402 -13.01 12.68 31.82
C LEU A 402 -13.90 13.89 31.58
N GLN A 403 -14.97 14.02 32.35
CA GLN A 403 -15.94 15.10 32.20
C GLN A 403 -16.05 15.89 33.51
N THR A 404 -15.90 17.21 33.39
CA THR A 404 -16.13 18.21 34.44
C THR A 404 -17.34 19.08 34.05
N PRO A 405 -17.84 20.00 34.92
CA PRO A 405 -18.97 20.86 34.57
C PRO A 405 -18.64 21.83 33.42
N ALA A 406 -17.36 22.20 33.28
CA ALA A 406 -16.91 23.17 32.29
C ALA A 406 -16.34 22.51 31.03
N GLN A 407 -15.75 21.30 31.12
CA GLN A 407 -14.98 20.74 30.01
C GLN A 407 -14.98 19.20 29.98
N ARG A 408 -14.81 18.68 28.77
CA ARG A 408 -14.64 17.24 28.50
C ARG A 408 -13.25 17.00 27.93
N TYR A 409 -12.51 16.09 28.55
CA TYR A 409 -11.20 15.65 28.12
C TYR A 409 -11.29 14.20 27.65
N SER A 410 -10.59 13.86 26.56
CA SER A 410 -10.59 12.49 26.05
C SER A 410 -9.21 12.06 25.56
N VAL A 411 -8.88 10.80 25.77
CA VAL A 411 -7.66 10.18 25.25
C VAL A 411 -7.96 8.80 24.68
N LYS A 412 -7.41 8.52 23.51
CA LYS A 412 -7.46 7.20 22.88
C LYS A 412 -6.52 6.26 23.62
N LEU A 413 -7.00 5.10 24.00
CA LEU A 413 -6.24 4.04 24.65
C LEU A 413 -6.11 2.84 23.71
N LEU A 414 -4.88 2.38 23.48
CA LEU A 414 -4.60 1.17 22.72
C LEU A 414 -4.15 0.06 23.67
N MET A 415 -5.05 -0.88 23.94
CA MET A 415 -4.74 -2.06 24.75
C MET A 415 -4.17 -3.16 23.84
N VAL A 416 -3.00 -3.68 24.18
CA VAL A 416 -2.24 -4.72 23.46
C VAL A 416 -1.88 -5.85 24.41
N LYS A 417 -2.48 -7.04 24.25
CA LYS A 417 -2.12 -8.21 25.08
C LYS A 417 -0.75 -8.78 24.75
#